data_AF-A0A351SWR0-F1
#
_entry.id   AF-A0A351SWR0-F1
#
_cell.length_a   1.000
_cell.length_b   1.000
_cell.length_c   1.000
_cell.angle_alpha   90.00
_cell.angle_beta   90.00
_cell.angle_gamma   90.00
#
_symmetry.space_group_name_H-M   'P 1'
#
loop_
_entity.id
_entity.type
_entity.pdbx_description
1 polymer ?
#
loop_
_entity_poly.entity_id
_entity_poly.type
_entity_poly.pdbx_seq_one_letter_code
_entity_poly.pdbx_strand_id
1 'polypeptide(L)'
;MARDGREQRVWVNSADDPSHCDFILPSVLRRGELVVAVGTGGSSPALARAIREELESYFSADYDLLLQVAAEVRVELKNRSVIANAELWRKAFADGFRNLIAAGKKAEAKAYLVRQLEGAPCK
;
A
#
# COMPACT_ATOMS: atom_id res chain seq x y z
N MET A 1 -25.24 16.34 -15.08
CA MET A 1 -24.30 15.39 -14.44
C MET A 1 -23.72 15.93 -13.14
N ALA A 2 -22.82 16.93 -13.13
CA ALA A 2 -22.25 17.44 -11.87
C ALA A 2 -23.28 18.05 -10.91
N ARG A 3 -24.28 18.77 -11.46
CA ARG A 3 -25.40 19.31 -10.68
C ARG A 3 -26.27 18.21 -10.07
N ASP A 4 -26.69 17.24 -10.89
CA ASP A 4 -27.53 16.11 -10.45
C ASP A 4 -26.79 15.27 -9.38
N GLY A 5 -25.48 15.09 -9.54
CA GLY A 5 -24.63 14.42 -8.55
C GLY A 5 -24.59 15.16 -7.22
N ARG A 6 -24.40 16.49 -7.23
CA ARG A 6 -24.45 17.32 -6.01
C ARG A 6 -25.81 17.26 -5.31
N GLU A 7 -26.90 17.30 -6.08
CA GLU A 7 -28.27 17.17 -5.54
C GLU A 7 -28.47 15.79 -4.87
N GLN A 8 -27.78 14.75 -5.34
CA GLN A 8 -27.81 13.40 -4.76
C GLN A 8 -26.68 13.09 -3.77
N ARG A 9 -25.82 14.08 -3.43
CA ARG A 9 -24.61 13.90 -2.59
C ARG A 9 -23.64 12.83 -3.12
N VAL A 10 -23.54 12.71 -4.43
CA VAL A 10 -22.59 11.84 -5.14
C VAL A 10 -21.48 12.71 -5.72
N TRP A 11 -20.22 12.35 -5.46
CA TRP A 11 -19.07 13.03 -6.06
C TRP A 11 -18.96 12.69 -7.55
N VAL A 12 -18.80 13.72 -8.37
CA VAL A 12 -18.66 13.62 -9.83
C VAL A 12 -17.27 14.10 -10.23
N ASN A 13 -16.57 13.30 -11.02
CA ASN A 13 -15.38 13.71 -11.74
C ASN A 13 -15.68 13.60 -13.25
N SER A 14 -15.43 14.67 -13.98
CA SER A 14 -15.50 14.76 -15.44
C SER A 14 -14.11 15.10 -15.96
N ALA A 15 -13.46 14.16 -16.66
CA ALA A 15 -12.14 14.39 -17.25
C ALA A 15 -12.15 15.55 -18.27
N ASP A 16 -13.27 15.72 -18.99
CA ASP A 16 -13.44 16.72 -20.04
C ASP A 16 -13.90 18.10 -19.52
N ASP A 17 -14.36 18.17 -18.26
CA ASP A 17 -14.77 19.43 -17.62
C ASP A 17 -14.24 19.53 -16.17
N PRO A 18 -12.94 19.86 -16.01
CA PRO A 18 -12.30 19.97 -14.70
C PRO A 18 -12.93 21.04 -13.80
N SER A 19 -13.58 22.05 -14.38
CA SER A 19 -14.18 23.17 -13.65
C SER A 19 -15.44 22.78 -12.87
N HIS A 20 -16.07 21.67 -13.23
CA HIS A 20 -17.27 21.14 -12.58
C HIS A 20 -17.04 19.79 -11.87
N CYS A 21 -15.79 19.44 -11.62
CA CYS A 21 -15.41 18.26 -10.84
C CYS A 21 -15.47 18.53 -9.33
N ASP A 22 -15.97 17.55 -8.57
CA ASP A 22 -15.93 17.58 -7.10
C ASP A 22 -14.57 17.09 -6.55
N PHE A 23 -13.77 16.39 -7.36
CA PHE A 23 -12.44 15.88 -6.98
C PHE A 23 -11.53 15.65 -8.19
N ILE A 24 -10.23 15.43 -7.94
CA ILE A 24 -9.21 15.19 -8.97
C ILE A 24 -8.72 13.74 -8.86
N LEU A 25 -8.69 13.03 -9.99
CA LEU A 25 -8.17 11.67 -10.05
C LEU A 25 -6.64 11.69 -9.89
N PRO A 26 -6.08 10.91 -8.94
CA PRO A 26 -4.64 10.78 -8.81
C PRO A 26 -4.05 9.87 -9.89
N SER A 27 -2.74 9.95 -10.05
CA SER A 27 -1.96 8.98 -10.81
C SER A 27 -1.74 7.74 -9.95
N VAL A 28 -2.21 6.57 -10.37
CA VAL A 28 -2.22 5.35 -9.55
C VAL A 28 -1.31 4.28 -10.13
N LEU A 29 -0.47 3.68 -9.29
CA LEU A 29 0.24 2.44 -9.60
C LEU A 29 -0.26 1.31 -8.68
N ARG A 30 -0.25 0.08 -9.19
CA ARG A 30 -0.72 -1.12 -8.49
C ARG A 30 0.30 -2.25 -8.59
N ARG A 31 0.46 -3.01 -7.49
CA ARG A 31 1.24 -4.26 -7.41
C ARG A 31 0.45 -5.26 -6.56
N GLY A 32 -0.34 -6.10 -7.22
CA GLY A 32 -1.37 -6.89 -6.54
C GLY A 32 -2.30 -5.98 -5.73
N GLU A 33 -2.44 -6.26 -4.44
CA GLU A 33 -3.26 -5.47 -3.51
C GLU A 33 -2.57 -4.18 -3.01
N LEU A 34 -1.30 -3.94 -3.33
CA LEU A 34 -0.63 -2.67 -3.03
C LEU A 34 -1.09 -1.59 -4.01
N VAL A 35 -1.59 -0.47 -3.47
CA VAL A 35 -2.00 0.71 -4.23
C VAL A 35 -1.22 1.92 -3.75
N VAL A 36 -0.58 2.64 -4.69
CA VAL A 36 0.03 3.95 -4.41
C VAL A 36 -0.62 4.98 -5.34
N ALA A 37 -1.12 6.06 -4.76
CA ALA A 37 -1.78 7.15 -5.46
C ALA A 37 -0.96 8.43 -5.29
N VAL A 38 -0.61 9.07 -6.40
CA VAL A 38 0.14 10.33 -6.44
C VAL A 38 -0.79 11.43 -6.93
N GLY A 39 -0.96 12.48 -6.12
CA GLY A 39 -1.77 13.64 -6.46
C GLY A 39 -1.02 14.93 -6.22
N THR A 40 -1.22 15.92 -7.09
CA THR A 40 -0.66 17.28 -6.97
C THR A 40 -1.73 18.32 -6.64
N GLY A 41 -2.94 17.89 -6.24
CA GLY A 41 -4.08 18.78 -6.01
C GLY A 41 -4.54 19.51 -7.27
N GLY A 42 -4.20 19.01 -8.47
CA GLY A 42 -4.54 19.64 -9.76
C GLY A 42 -3.47 20.56 -10.33
N SER A 43 -2.48 20.95 -9.52
CA SER A 43 -1.44 21.90 -9.94
C SER A 43 -0.58 21.38 -11.09
N SER A 44 -0.32 20.07 -11.15
CA SER A 44 0.42 19.46 -12.26
C SER A 44 0.12 17.97 -12.40
N PRO A 45 -0.82 17.58 -13.28
CA PRO A 45 -1.06 16.16 -13.61
C PRO A 45 0.18 15.48 -14.22
N ALA A 46 0.97 16.22 -15.00
CA ALA A 46 2.20 15.73 -15.60
C ALA A 46 3.24 15.33 -14.55
N LEU A 47 3.43 16.16 -13.51
CA LEU A 47 4.34 15.84 -12.40
C LEU A 47 3.84 14.64 -11.59
N ALA A 48 2.54 14.55 -11.32
CA ALA A 48 1.95 13.39 -10.65
C ALA A 48 2.22 12.08 -11.42
N ARG A 49 2.13 12.13 -12.76
CA ARG A 49 2.47 11.02 -13.64
C ARG A 49 3.96 10.66 -13.60
N ALA A 50 4.85 11.64 -13.70
CA ALA A 50 6.30 11.39 -13.66
C ALA A 50 6.72 10.71 -12.33
N ILE A 51 6.24 11.21 -11.19
CA ILE A 51 6.51 10.61 -9.88
C ILE A 51 5.94 9.17 -9.79
N ARG A 52 4.71 8.94 -10.29
CA ARG A 52 4.14 7.58 -10.36
C ARG A 52 5.06 6.64 -11.15
N GLU A 53 5.59 7.09 -12.29
CA GLU A 53 6.48 6.28 -13.15
C GLU A 53 7.82 5.97 -12.46
N GLU A 54 8.39 6.94 -11.74
CA GLU A 54 9.58 6.70 -10.90
C GLU A 54 9.30 5.64 -9.83
N LEU A 55 8.19 5.78 -9.10
CA LEU A 55 7.78 4.81 -8.08
C LEU A 55 7.46 3.43 -8.67
N GLU A 56 6.98 3.38 -9.92
CA GLU A 56 6.68 2.13 -10.60
C GLU A 56 7.93 1.24 -10.78
N SER A 57 9.11 1.87 -10.94
CA SER A 57 10.40 1.16 -10.97
C SER A 57 10.87 0.72 -9.59
N TYR A 58 10.53 1.46 -8.53
CA TYR A 58 10.88 1.14 -7.15
C TYR A 58 10.03 0.00 -6.57
N PHE A 59 8.74 0.00 -6.88
CA PHE A 59 7.81 -1.06 -6.49
C PHE A 59 7.85 -2.19 -7.52
N SER A 60 8.81 -3.09 -7.38
CA SER A 60 8.90 -4.30 -8.20
C SER A 60 7.72 -5.26 -7.97
N ALA A 61 7.58 -6.28 -8.83
CA ALA A 61 6.46 -7.23 -8.79
C ALA A 61 6.40 -8.06 -7.49
N ASP A 62 7.51 -8.18 -6.78
CA ASP A 62 7.64 -8.87 -5.50
C ASP A 62 6.89 -8.20 -4.34
N TYR A 63 6.47 -6.93 -4.50
CA TYR A 63 5.65 -6.23 -3.50
C TYR A 63 4.27 -6.85 -3.27
N ASP A 64 3.71 -7.52 -4.28
CA ASP A 64 2.49 -8.31 -4.09
C ASP A 64 2.75 -9.45 -3.09
N LEU A 65 3.85 -10.18 -3.28
CA LEU A 65 4.24 -11.28 -2.39
C LEU A 65 4.62 -10.78 -0.99
N LEU A 66 5.31 -9.63 -0.87
CA LEU A 66 5.59 -8.97 0.41
C LEU A 66 4.29 -8.74 1.19
N LEU A 67 3.28 -8.18 0.53
CA LEU A 67 1.99 -7.85 1.14
C LEU A 67 1.22 -9.11 1.54
N GLN A 68 1.18 -10.13 0.69
CA GLN A 68 0.55 -11.41 1.00
C GLN A 68 1.14 -12.06 2.25
N VAL A 69 2.48 -12.13 2.35
CA VAL A 69 3.14 -12.72 3.53
C VAL A 69 2.87 -11.91 4.78
N ALA A 70 2.94 -10.57 4.72
CA ALA A 70 2.62 -9.73 5.86
C ALA A 70 1.16 -9.90 6.33
N ALA A 71 0.22 -10.02 5.39
CA ALA A 71 -1.19 -10.25 5.68
C ALA A 71 -1.42 -11.63 6.35
N GLU A 72 -0.80 -12.69 5.82
CA GLU A 72 -0.84 -14.02 6.43
C GLU A 72 -0.33 -14.01 7.87
N VAL A 73 0.83 -13.38 8.12
CA VAL A 73 1.42 -13.28 9.46
C VAL A 73 0.52 -12.48 10.39
N ARG A 74 -0.09 -11.39 9.92
CA ARG A 74 -1.03 -10.60 10.74
C ARG A 74 -2.22 -11.44 11.22
N VAL A 75 -2.79 -12.28 10.34
CA VAL A 75 -3.88 -13.20 10.70
C VAL A 75 -3.40 -14.24 11.71
N GLU A 76 -2.20 -14.79 11.51
CA GLU A 76 -1.59 -15.77 12.40
C GLU A 76 -1.35 -15.20 13.81
N LEU A 77 -0.75 -14.01 13.92
CA LEU A 77 -0.54 -13.33 15.21
C LEU A 77 -1.86 -13.04 15.91
N LYS A 78 -2.90 -12.60 15.16
CA LYS A 78 -4.24 -12.39 15.70
C LYS A 78 -4.83 -13.67 16.29
N ASN A 79 -4.68 -14.80 15.59
CA ASN A 79 -5.17 -16.10 16.07
C ASN A 79 -4.41 -16.59 17.32
N ARG A 80 -3.14 -16.20 17.45
CA ARG A 80 -2.29 -16.48 18.63
C ARG A 80 -2.45 -15.45 19.75
N SER A 81 -3.32 -14.44 19.59
CA SER A 81 -3.48 -13.32 20.52
C SER A 81 -2.18 -12.52 20.78
N VAL A 82 -1.27 -12.47 19.81
CA VAL A 82 -0.04 -11.69 19.86
C VAL A 82 -0.29 -10.29 19.31
N ILE A 83 0.08 -9.25 20.08
CA ILE A 83 -0.07 -7.85 19.69
C ILE A 83 1.32 -7.28 19.35
N ALA A 84 1.61 -7.17 18.05
CA ALA A 84 2.81 -6.49 17.57
C ALA A 84 2.52 -5.01 17.29
N ASN A 85 3.27 -4.12 17.93
CA ASN A 85 3.16 -2.67 17.73
C ASN A 85 3.82 -2.21 16.41
N ALA A 86 3.59 -0.95 16.03
CA ALA A 86 4.12 -0.38 14.80
C ALA A 86 5.65 -0.39 14.71
N GLU A 87 6.35 -0.24 15.84
CA GLU A 87 7.82 -0.24 15.88
C GLU A 87 8.40 -1.62 15.56
N LEU A 88 7.80 -2.68 16.07
CA LEU A 88 8.19 -4.06 15.78
C LEU A 88 7.98 -4.41 14.31
N TRP A 89 6.84 -4.03 13.74
CA TRP A 89 6.59 -4.19 12.31
C TRP A 89 7.62 -3.43 11.46
N ARG A 90 7.92 -2.18 11.82
CA ARG A 90 8.93 -1.37 11.14
C ARG A 90 10.29 -2.05 11.15
N LYS A 91 10.73 -2.55 12.32
CA LYS A 91 12.00 -3.26 12.47
C LYS A 91 12.02 -4.57 11.67
N ALA A 92 10.98 -5.38 11.79
CA ALA A 92 10.87 -6.65 11.08
C ALA A 92 10.91 -6.47 9.55
N PHE A 93 10.31 -5.40 9.01
CA PHE A 93 10.39 -5.09 7.58
C PHE A 93 11.74 -4.53 7.14
N ALA A 94 12.47 -3.84 8.02
CA ALA A 94 13.80 -3.32 7.74
C ALA A 94 14.87 -4.43 7.71
N ASP A 95 14.74 -5.43 8.58
CA ASP A 95 15.80 -6.40 8.87
C ASP A 95 15.76 -7.66 7.96
N GLY A 96 15.81 -7.46 6.64
CA GLY A 96 16.06 -8.56 5.68
C GLY A 96 14.82 -9.32 5.18
N PHE A 97 13.60 -8.94 5.62
CA PHE A 97 12.35 -9.47 5.07
C PHE A 97 12.27 -9.31 3.54
N ARG A 98 12.62 -8.13 3.03
CA ARG A 98 12.63 -7.84 1.58
C ARG A 98 13.59 -8.76 0.82
N ASN A 99 14.75 -9.05 1.38
CA ASN A 99 15.76 -9.90 0.73
C ASN A 99 15.28 -11.36 0.63
N LEU A 100 14.57 -11.87 1.64
CA LEU A 100 14.01 -13.23 1.60
C LEU A 100 12.93 -13.37 0.52
N ILE A 101 12.10 -12.34 0.34
CA ILE A 101 11.09 -12.32 -0.72
C ILE A 101 11.72 -12.17 -2.10
N ALA A 102 12.70 -11.28 -2.27
CA ALA A 102 13.44 -11.15 -3.52
C ALA A 102 14.14 -12.46 -3.94
N ALA A 103 14.56 -13.29 -2.98
CA ALA A 103 15.12 -14.61 -3.21
C ALA A 103 14.07 -15.73 -3.44
N GLY A 104 12.77 -15.41 -3.48
CA GLY A 104 11.67 -16.38 -3.66
C GLY A 104 11.38 -17.26 -2.43
N LYS A 105 11.99 -16.96 -1.27
CA LYS A 105 11.93 -17.78 -0.06
C LYS A 105 10.72 -17.42 0.81
N LYS A 106 9.51 -17.58 0.26
CA LYS A 106 8.24 -17.19 0.93
C LYS A 106 8.11 -17.79 2.34
N ALA A 107 8.36 -19.09 2.48
CA ALA A 107 8.22 -19.79 3.75
C ALA A 107 9.21 -19.28 4.82
N GLU A 108 10.46 -19.05 4.43
CA GLU A 108 11.49 -18.47 5.32
C GLU A 108 11.13 -17.04 5.73
N ALA A 109 10.63 -16.22 4.79
CA ALA A 109 10.21 -14.85 5.06
C ALA A 109 9.03 -14.80 6.07
N LYS A 110 8.08 -15.71 5.94
CA LYS A 110 6.97 -15.85 6.89
C LYS A 110 7.47 -16.24 8.28
N ALA A 111 8.28 -17.30 8.37
CA ALA A 111 8.83 -17.77 9.64
C ALA A 111 9.69 -16.69 10.32
N TYR A 112 10.44 -15.93 9.53
CA TYR A 112 11.21 -14.78 9.98
C TYR A 112 10.31 -13.71 10.62
N LEU A 113 9.23 -13.28 9.94
CA LEU A 113 8.32 -12.26 10.47
C LEU A 113 7.62 -12.72 11.76
N VAL A 114 7.12 -13.96 11.80
CA VAL A 114 6.49 -14.53 13.01
C VAL A 114 7.47 -14.45 14.19
N ARG A 115 8.71 -14.90 14.00
CA ARG A 115 9.75 -14.87 15.05
C ARG A 115 10.05 -13.45 15.55
N GLN A 116 10.16 -12.47 14.66
CA GLN A 116 10.44 -11.08 15.04
C GLN A 116 9.27 -10.44 15.81
N LEU A 117 8.04 -10.81 15.47
CA LEU A 117 6.83 -10.20 16.01
C LEU A 117 6.31 -10.90 17.27
N GLU A 118 6.66 -12.17 17.49
CA GLU A 118 6.37 -12.93 18.71
C GLU A 118 7.34 -12.61 19.86
N GLY A 119 8.54 -12.11 19.57
CA GLY A 119 9.52 -11.71 20.59
C GLY A 119 9.14 -10.44 21.37
N ALA A 120 7.95 -9.90 21.17
CA ALA A 120 7.45 -8.71 21.83
C ALA A 120 6.93 -9.05 23.23
N PRO A 121 7.53 -8.55 24.32
CA PRO A 121 6.95 -8.73 25.64
C PRO A 121 5.56 -8.09 25.68
N CYS A 122 4.57 -8.87 26.12
CA CYS A 122 3.24 -8.39 26.46
C CYS A 122 3.42 -7.30 27.53
N LYS A 123 2.97 -6.07 27.26
CA LYS A 123 2.85 -5.04 28.31
C LYS A 123 1.56 -5.26 29.09
#